data_AF-A0A6J4Q4W5-F1
#
_entry.id   AF-A0A6J4Q4W5-F1
#
_cell.length_a   1.000
_cell.length_b   1.000
_cell.length_c   1.000
_cell.angle_alpha   90.00
_cell.angle_beta   90.00
_cell.angle_gamma   90.00
#
_symmetry.space_group_name_H-M   'P 1'
#
loop_
_entity.id
_entity.type
_entity.pdbx_description
1 polymer ?
#
loop_
_entity_poly.entity_id
_entity_poly.type
_entity_poly.pdbx_seq_one_letter_code
_entity_poly.pdbx_strand_id
1 'polypeptide(L)'
;MTERLDQLLADKATVLVQENFTGVAAEWWWERRMGGGIAVCQMFHPTAVAREIASRTGRDTDEVGRILEEELGLEDAEPVVLTFDIPGDTTVAETASLLAARSGSPEGLAANLYRRVEEMLYGR
;
A
#
# COMPACT_ATOMS: atom_id res chain seq x y z
N MET A 1 13.79 27.39 -4.87
CA MET A 1 13.82 26.11 -5.62
C MET A 1 13.24 25.06 -4.71
N THR A 2 12.26 24.30 -5.18
CA THR A 2 11.70 23.18 -4.41
C THR A 2 12.64 21.98 -4.57
N GLU A 3 13.12 21.42 -3.45
CA GLU A 3 14.00 20.23 -3.46
C GLU A 3 13.21 19.04 -4.04
N ARG A 4 13.86 18.26 -4.90
CA ARG A 4 13.29 17.06 -5.52
C ARG A 4 13.84 15.79 -4.90
N LEU A 5 13.10 14.70 -5.05
CA LEU A 5 13.46 13.41 -4.47
C LEU A 5 14.79 12.86 -5.01
N ASP A 6 15.09 13.08 -6.29
CA ASP A 6 16.34 12.70 -6.96
C ASP A 6 17.57 13.46 -6.45
N GLN A 7 17.37 14.63 -5.83
CA GLN A 7 18.40 15.45 -5.22
C GLN A 7 18.68 15.07 -3.76
N LEU A 8 17.82 14.25 -3.14
CA LEU A 8 18.00 13.81 -1.76
C LEU A 8 19.09 12.73 -1.64
N LEU A 9 19.93 12.90 -0.62
CA LEU A 9 20.77 11.81 -0.10
C LEU A 9 19.89 10.74 0.58
N ALA A 10 20.42 9.53 0.69
CA ALA A 10 19.72 8.38 1.25
C ALA A 10 19.15 8.63 2.65
N ASP A 11 19.90 9.29 3.54
CA ASP A 11 19.45 9.58 4.90
C ASP A 11 18.25 10.54 4.92
N LYS A 12 18.26 11.57 4.07
CA LYS A 12 17.13 12.50 3.94
C LYS A 12 15.90 11.79 3.37
N ALA A 13 16.08 10.92 2.37
CA ALA A 13 14.98 10.12 1.82
C ALA A 13 14.40 9.15 2.86
N THR A 14 15.26 8.59 3.72
CA THR A 14 14.85 7.72 4.84
C THR A 14 13.95 8.47 5.80
N VAL A 15 14.38 9.66 6.26
CA VAL A 15 13.60 10.51 7.16
C VAL A 15 12.27 10.90 6.52
N LEU A 16 12.28 11.30 5.25
CA LEU A 16 11.06 11.64 4.50
C LEU A 16 10.03 10.51 4.51
N VAL A 17 10.47 9.27 4.26
CA VAL A 17 9.57 8.10 4.30
C VAL A 17 9.09 7.80 5.71
N GLN A 18 9.99 7.77 6.69
CA GLN A 18 9.65 7.43 8.08
C GLN A 18 8.71 8.44 8.73
N GLU A 19 8.81 9.72 8.37
CA GLU A 19 7.93 10.76 8.91
C GLU A 19 6.56 10.81 8.23
N ASN A 20 6.44 10.35 6.98
CA ASN A 20 5.23 10.56 6.17
C ASN A 20 4.49 9.27 5.80
N PHE A 21 5.12 8.10 5.85
CA PHE A 21 4.44 6.80 5.69
C PHE A 21 4.37 6.11 7.04
N THR A 22 3.32 6.42 7.80
CA THR A 22 3.18 6.03 9.22
C THR A 22 1.83 5.38 9.49
N GLY A 23 1.73 4.61 10.58
CA GLY A 23 0.44 4.05 11.02
C GLY A 23 -0.06 2.83 10.25
N VAL A 24 0.73 2.29 9.30
CA VAL A 24 0.42 1.05 8.59
C VAL A 24 0.70 -0.16 9.48
N ALA A 25 -0.29 -1.05 9.61
CA ALA A 25 -0.22 -2.22 10.47
C ALA A 25 0.49 -3.43 9.82
N ALA A 26 0.49 -3.50 8.49
CA ALA A 26 1.17 -4.54 7.73
C ALA A 26 2.69 -4.35 7.73
N GLU A 27 3.45 -5.42 7.46
CA GLU A 27 4.88 -5.31 7.20
C GLU A 27 5.12 -4.51 5.91
N TRP A 28 6.03 -3.54 5.98
CA TRP A 28 6.38 -2.70 4.85
C TRP A 28 7.84 -2.26 4.91
N TRP A 29 8.39 -1.93 3.75
CA TRP A 29 9.73 -1.37 3.58
C TRP A 29 9.74 -0.39 2.42
N TRP A 30 10.89 0.24 2.17
CA TRP A 30 11.03 1.08 0.99
C TRP A 30 12.39 0.86 0.32
N GLU A 31 12.45 1.16 -0.96
CA GLU A 31 13.62 0.97 -1.82
C GLU A 31 13.92 2.25 -2.60
N ARG A 32 15.20 2.54 -2.78
CA ARG A 32 15.65 3.61 -3.70
C ARG A 32 15.65 3.08 -5.13
N ARG A 33 15.00 3.80 -6.05
CA ARG A 33 15.02 3.47 -7.48
C ARG A 33 16.24 4.08 -8.16
N MET A 34 16.72 3.46 -9.24
CA MET A 34 17.87 3.95 -10.03
C MET A 34 17.67 5.39 -10.55
N GLY A 35 16.43 5.80 -10.84
CA GLY A 35 16.09 7.15 -11.27
C GLY A 35 16.00 8.20 -10.14
N GLY A 36 16.49 7.89 -8.94
CA GLY A 36 16.39 8.80 -7.78
C GLY A 36 15.02 8.86 -7.13
N GLY A 37 14.04 8.09 -7.63
CA GLY A 37 12.74 7.90 -6.99
C GLY A 37 12.79 6.93 -5.81
N ILE A 38 11.63 6.69 -5.21
CA ILE A 38 11.46 5.69 -4.15
C ILE A 38 10.30 4.76 -4.49
N ALA A 39 10.36 3.55 -3.95
CA ALA A 39 9.21 2.65 -3.90
C ALA A 39 8.92 2.28 -2.47
N VAL A 40 7.65 2.36 -2.10
CA VAL A 40 7.15 1.79 -0.84
C VAL A 40 6.54 0.43 -1.16
N CYS A 41 6.96 -0.58 -0.41
CA CYS A 41 6.54 -1.96 -0.58
C CYS A 41 5.80 -2.40 0.69
N GLN A 42 4.64 -3.03 0.53
CA GLN A 42 3.85 -3.57 1.64
C GLN A 42 3.53 -5.04 1.38
N MET A 43 3.83 -5.89 2.35
CA MET A 43 3.43 -7.29 2.33
C MET A 43 1.92 -7.40 2.47
N PHE A 44 1.29 -8.18 1.60
CA PHE A 44 -0.14 -8.43 1.60
C PHE A 44 -0.41 -9.94 1.61
N HIS A 45 -1.22 -10.39 2.55
CA HIS A 45 -1.58 -11.79 2.72
C HIS A 45 -3.07 -11.98 2.43
N PRO A 46 -3.46 -12.40 1.21
CA PRO A 46 -4.87 -12.52 0.82
C PRO A 46 -5.68 -13.38 1.78
N THR A 47 -5.14 -14.52 2.23
CA THR A 47 -5.83 -15.40 3.18
C THR A 47 -6.09 -14.75 4.55
N ALA A 48 -5.13 -13.97 5.06
CA ALA A 48 -5.30 -13.30 6.35
C ALA A 48 -6.32 -12.17 6.25
N VAL A 49 -6.24 -11.39 5.17
CA VAL A 49 -7.16 -10.29 4.87
C VAL A 49 -8.58 -10.81 4.63
N ALA A 50 -8.74 -11.92 3.91
CA ALA A 50 -10.04 -12.56 3.69
C ALA A 50 -10.72 -12.90 5.02
N ARG A 51 -9.98 -13.52 5.96
CA ARG A 51 -10.49 -13.85 7.31
C ARG A 51 -10.87 -12.60 8.10
N GLU A 52 -10.06 -11.56 8.00
CA GLU A 52 -10.33 -10.28 8.67
C GLU A 52 -11.62 -9.63 8.14
N ILE A 53 -11.74 -9.48 6.82
CA ILE A 53 -12.91 -8.88 6.18
C ILE A 53 -14.16 -9.73 6.44
N ALA A 54 -14.07 -11.06 6.33
CA ALA A 54 -15.15 -11.98 6.67
C ALA A 54 -15.62 -11.80 8.13
N SER A 55 -14.67 -11.71 9.07
CA SER A 55 -14.99 -11.47 10.48
C SER A 55 -15.65 -10.11 10.73
N ARG A 56 -15.28 -9.07 9.99
CA ARG A 56 -15.86 -7.72 10.13
C ARG A 56 -17.25 -7.60 9.49
N THR A 57 -17.46 -8.27 8.36
CA THR A 57 -18.67 -8.13 7.53
C THR A 57 -19.71 -9.24 7.75
N GLY A 58 -19.34 -10.33 8.43
CA GLY A 58 -20.16 -11.53 8.59
C GLY A 58 -20.31 -12.35 7.30
N ARG A 59 -19.45 -12.09 6.30
CA ARG A 59 -19.41 -12.82 5.03
C ARG A 59 -18.61 -14.11 5.14
N ASP A 60 -18.80 -14.99 4.17
CA ASP A 60 -18.05 -16.23 4.09
C ASP A 60 -16.58 -15.97 3.71
N THR A 61 -15.64 -16.67 4.34
CA THR A 61 -14.21 -16.43 4.10
C THR A 61 -13.79 -16.85 2.69
N ASP A 62 -14.39 -17.90 2.12
CA ASP A 62 -14.06 -18.38 0.77
C ASP A 62 -14.69 -17.48 -0.30
N GLU A 63 -15.85 -16.88 -0.01
CA GLU A 63 -16.42 -15.81 -0.83
C GLU A 63 -15.50 -14.58 -0.89
N VAL A 64 -15.05 -14.08 0.25
CA VAL A 64 -14.13 -12.93 0.32
C VAL A 64 -12.78 -13.27 -0.31
N GLY A 65 -12.27 -14.47 -0.10
CA GLY A 65 -11.02 -14.96 -0.68
C GLY A 65 -11.04 -14.91 -2.21
N ARG A 66 -12.11 -15.41 -2.83
CA ARG A 66 -12.26 -15.36 -4.29
C ARG A 66 -12.32 -13.93 -4.84
N ILE A 67 -13.01 -13.02 -4.16
CA ILE A 67 -13.04 -11.61 -4.57
C ILE A 67 -11.63 -10.99 -4.51
N LEU A 68 -10.86 -11.31 -3.48
CA LEU A 68 -9.48 -10.85 -3.35
C LEU A 68 -8.57 -11.42 -4.45
N GLU A 69 -8.70 -12.70 -4.75
CA GLU A 69 -7.98 -13.37 -5.85
C GLU A 69 -8.31 -12.70 -7.20
N GLU A 70 -9.59 -12.46 -7.47
CA GLU A 70 -10.04 -11.76 -8.68
C GLU A 70 -9.50 -10.32 -8.77
N GLU A 71 -9.61 -9.54 -7.70
CA GLU A 71 -9.13 -8.14 -7.67
C GLU A 71 -7.60 -8.03 -7.80
N LEU A 72 -6.87 -9.04 -7.33
CA LEU A 72 -5.41 -9.10 -7.42
C LEU A 72 -4.92 -9.82 -8.68
N GLY A 73 -5.81 -10.46 -9.44
CA GLY A 73 -5.45 -11.30 -10.59
C GLY A 73 -4.60 -12.51 -10.19
N LEU A 74 -4.84 -13.07 -9.00
CA LEU A 74 -4.13 -14.23 -8.49
C LEU A 74 -4.89 -15.51 -8.79
N GLU A 75 -4.14 -16.57 -9.10
CA GLU A 75 -4.70 -17.91 -9.26
C GLU A 75 -4.91 -18.60 -7.90
N ASP A 76 -4.15 -18.20 -6.89
CA ASP A 76 -4.19 -18.72 -5.52
C ASP A 76 -3.88 -17.60 -4.51
N ALA A 77 -4.28 -17.80 -3.24
CA ALA A 77 -4.10 -16.85 -2.14
C ALA A 77 -2.65 -16.68 -1.63
N GLU A 78 -1.66 -16.78 -2.51
CA GLU A 78 -0.25 -16.57 -2.16
C GLU A 78 0.01 -15.13 -1.67
N PRO A 79 0.92 -14.93 -0.71
CA PRO A 79 1.34 -13.59 -0.31
C PRO A 79 1.95 -12.81 -1.48
N VAL A 80 1.61 -11.52 -1.56
CA VAL A 80 2.10 -10.61 -2.60
C VAL A 80 2.66 -9.33 -2.01
N VAL A 81 3.45 -8.60 -2.80
CA VAL A 81 3.99 -7.29 -2.41
C VAL A 81 3.28 -6.20 -3.20
N LEU A 82 2.51 -5.37 -2.50
CA LEU A 82 1.95 -4.16 -3.06
C LEU A 82 3.05 -3.10 -3.15
N THR A 83 3.21 -2.48 -4.31
CA THR A 83 4.26 -1.49 -4.55
C THR A 83 3.66 -0.15 -4.95
N PHE A 84 4.17 0.93 -4.37
CA PHE A 84 3.85 2.31 -4.75
C PHE A 84 5.14 3.07 -5.10
N ASP A 85 5.32 3.36 -6.39
CA ASP A 85 6.47 4.08 -6.90
C ASP A 85 6.21 5.60 -6.96
N ILE A 86 7.19 6.37 -6.48
CA ILE A 86 7.23 7.83 -6.55
C ILE A 86 8.43 8.23 -7.42
N PRO A 87 8.21 8.91 -8.56
CA PRO A 87 9.28 9.37 -9.45
C PRO A 87 10.26 10.31 -8.77
N GLY A 88 11.55 10.24 -9.16
CA GLY A 88 12.61 11.07 -8.58
C GLY A 88 12.46 12.58 -8.83
N ASP A 89 11.78 12.97 -9.89
CA ASP A 89 11.48 14.37 -10.20
C ASP A 89 10.31 14.94 -9.39
N THR A 90 9.64 14.11 -8.59
CA THR A 90 8.61 14.55 -7.63
C THR A 90 9.25 15.43 -6.55
N THR A 91 8.58 16.51 -6.18
CA THR A 91 9.10 17.38 -5.10
C THR A 91 9.01 16.69 -3.74
N VAL A 92 9.83 17.12 -2.78
CA VAL A 92 9.78 16.61 -1.40
C VAL A 92 8.39 16.81 -0.77
N ALA A 93 7.77 17.96 -0.98
CA ALA A 93 6.44 18.27 -0.44
C ALA A 93 5.34 17.38 -1.05
N GLU A 94 5.38 17.16 -2.37
CA GLU A 94 4.45 16.25 -3.03
C GLU A 94 4.67 14.80 -2.58
N THR A 95 5.93 14.38 -2.46
CA THR A 95 6.30 13.05 -1.95
C THR A 95 5.73 12.82 -0.55
N ALA A 96 5.92 13.78 0.36
CA ALA A 96 5.35 13.74 1.71
C ALA A 96 3.83 13.58 1.69
N SER A 97 3.14 14.38 0.86
CA SER A 97 1.69 14.32 0.71
C SER A 97 1.20 12.97 0.17
N LEU A 98 1.89 12.43 -0.85
CA LEU A 98 1.57 11.12 -1.42
C LEU A 98 1.75 9.99 -0.40
N LEU A 99 2.85 10.01 0.36
CA LEU A 99 3.09 9.02 1.40
C LEU A 99 2.03 9.08 2.51
N ALA A 100 1.73 10.29 3.00
CA ALA A 100 0.71 10.48 4.04
C ALA A 100 -0.69 10.05 3.58
N ALA A 101 -1.04 10.32 2.33
CA ALA A 101 -2.30 9.84 1.76
C ALA A 101 -2.36 8.31 1.68
N ARG A 102 -1.24 7.66 1.39
CA ARG A 102 -1.14 6.19 1.27
C ARG A 102 -1.05 5.47 2.61
N SER A 103 -0.68 6.17 3.68
CA SER A 103 -0.64 5.63 5.04
C SER A 103 -1.75 6.18 5.94
N GLY A 104 -2.78 6.82 5.36
CA GLY A 104 -3.87 7.45 6.12
C GLY A 104 -4.80 6.46 6.84
N SER A 105 -4.70 5.16 6.54
CA SER A 105 -5.41 4.09 7.26
C SER A 105 -4.46 2.94 7.60
N PRO A 106 -4.80 2.09 8.59
CA PRO A 106 -3.96 0.95 8.99
C PRO A 106 -3.65 -0.03 7.85
N GLU A 107 -4.54 -0.12 6.86
CA GLU A 107 -4.40 -0.96 5.67
C GLU A 107 -3.32 -0.45 4.69
N GLY A 108 -2.91 0.81 4.80
CA GLY A 108 -1.83 1.40 4.00
C GLY A 108 -2.11 1.33 2.49
N LEU A 109 -1.16 0.76 1.74
CA LEU A 109 -1.28 0.55 0.29
C LEU A 109 -2.50 -0.32 -0.08
N ALA A 110 -2.95 -1.19 0.83
CA ALA A 110 -4.09 -2.07 0.62
C ALA A 110 -5.45 -1.38 0.84
N ALA A 111 -5.52 -0.14 1.33
CA ALA A 111 -6.79 0.51 1.68
C ALA A 111 -7.81 0.53 0.53
N ASN A 112 -7.35 0.79 -0.69
CA ASN A 112 -8.23 0.77 -1.88
C ASN A 112 -8.71 -0.63 -2.27
N LEU A 113 -7.97 -1.67 -1.92
CA LEU A 113 -8.39 -3.06 -2.14
C LEU A 113 -9.47 -3.45 -1.13
N TYR A 114 -9.27 -3.15 0.15
CA TYR A 114 -10.30 -3.35 1.19
C TYR A 114 -11.62 -2.69 0.80
N ARG A 115 -11.58 -1.42 0.40
CA ARG A 115 -12.77 -0.69 -0.03
C ARG A 115 -13.48 -1.37 -1.21
N ARG A 116 -12.74 -1.81 -2.23
CA ARG A 116 -13.33 -2.46 -3.41
C ARG A 116 -13.96 -3.81 -3.09
N VAL A 117 -13.29 -4.61 -2.26
CA VAL A 117 -13.83 -5.89 -1.78
C VAL A 117 -15.14 -5.65 -1.01
N GLU A 118 -15.17 -4.67 -0.10
CA GLU A 118 -16.39 -4.31 0.62
C GLU A 118 -17.51 -3.84 -0.33
N GLU A 119 -17.20 -2.98 -1.31
CA GLU A 119 -18.15 -2.52 -2.33
C GLU A 119 -18.77 -3.69 -3.11
N MET A 120 -17.95 -4.66 -3.53
CA MET A 120 -18.40 -5.87 -4.23
C MET A 120 -19.28 -6.75 -3.33
N LEU A 121 -18.91 -6.90 -2.06
CA LEU A 121 -19.70 -7.68 -1.09
C LEU A 121 -21.09 -7.05 -0.85
N TYR A 122 -21.20 -5.73 -0.87
CA TYR A 122 -22.46 -5.01 -0.61
C TYR A 122 -23.25 -4.63 -1.87
N GLY A 123 -22.73 -4.95 -3.06
CA GLY A 123 -23.45 -4.83 -4.34
C GLY A 123 -23.77 -3.40 -4.74
N ARG A 124 -22.81 -2.46 -4.57
CA ARG A 124 -23.00 -1.04 -4.88
C ARG A 124 -22.17 -0.57 -6.05
#